data_AF-A0A9D6HDU8-F1
#
_entry.id   AF-A0A9D6HDU8-F1
#
_cell.length_a   1.000
_cell.length_b   1.000
_cell.length_c   1.000
_cell.angle_alpha   90.00
_cell.angle_beta   90.00
_cell.angle_gamma   90.00
#
_symmetry.space_group_name_H-M   'P 1'
#
loop_
_entity.id
_entity.type
_entity.pdbx_description
1 polymer ?
#
loop_
_entity_poly.entity_id
_entity_poly.type
_entity_poly.pdbx_seq_one_letter_code
_entity_poly.pdbx_strand_id
1 'polypeptide(L)'
;MPATASLTREQTLAARCLEALRTGERWLEPAEALLQRAASGENSIAEPASRALFGRVVEPLADSFDPSLSPVYREFFGWLLLACRPLPGFEPLDDALTAVGIRTVEDLLRRSEAAVAVRPTLPSGGPRCIVLPSRVTLGADIAVVSVLIAGLRWRFPQAHVLFAAGSKNLDLFSGASAVDALAAPYPRTGSLRDRLAVWPALLRLLDAELAGVADDELLLVDPDSRMTQLGLLPLRSSGADGVSFDSRAFGGDSDRPLAQLSADWLDEVFGPSDVRPLPWTTFQPRRDCRTPGQPLVAVSFGVGGNASKRVGDPFEAGVLDLLLDRGWRIALDRGFGPAEQTRTEALAERVRQSGGLVHDGSFRGFGEIVTAADLFVGYDSAFGHLAAAMGVPGVTVFAGAVSPRMLQRWSPFGRGRSTVLPVTEGDSPDAVLERVRKALP
;
A
#
# COMPACT_ATOMS: atom_id res chain seq x y z
N MET A 1 -17.93 5.32 30.30
CA MET A 1 -17.97 6.12 29.07
C MET A 1 -16.60 6.76 28.90
N PRO A 2 -15.80 6.40 27.89
CA PRO A 2 -14.56 7.11 27.65
C PRO A 2 -14.91 8.53 27.21
N ALA A 3 -14.34 9.53 27.88
CA ALA A 3 -14.46 10.91 27.44
C ALA A 3 -14.00 10.98 25.98
N THR A 4 -14.87 11.42 25.07
CA THR A 4 -14.49 11.76 23.71
C THR A 4 -13.41 12.82 23.81
N ALA A 5 -12.15 12.42 23.60
CA ALA A 5 -11.02 13.34 23.63
C ALA A 5 -11.31 14.47 22.64
N SER A 6 -11.26 15.71 23.12
CA SER A 6 -11.43 16.88 22.26
C SER A 6 -10.41 16.80 21.12
N LEU A 7 -10.86 16.93 19.88
CA LEU A 7 -9.98 16.93 18.72
C LEU A 7 -8.95 18.06 18.87
N THR A 8 -7.69 17.79 18.51
CA THR A 8 -6.69 18.86 18.46
C THR A 8 -7.10 19.90 17.42
N ARG A 9 -6.45 21.07 17.45
CA ARG A 9 -6.69 22.13 16.46
C ARG A 9 -6.48 21.62 15.03
N GLU A 10 -5.40 20.88 14.79
CA GLU A 10 -5.05 20.30 13.48
C GLU A 10 -6.09 19.28 13.05
N GLN A 11 -6.57 18.44 13.98
CA GLN A 11 -7.59 17.44 13.70
C GLN A 11 -8.94 18.09 13.36
N THR A 12 -9.30 19.18 14.04
CA THR A 12 -10.51 19.96 13.75
C THR A 12 -10.43 20.62 12.38
N LEU A 13 -9.29 21.22 12.02
CA LEU A 13 -9.07 21.80 10.68
C LEU A 13 -9.17 20.74 9.59
N ALA A 14 -8.52 19.59 9.78
CA ALA A 14 -8.56 18.48 8.83
C ALA A 14 -9.98 17.92 8.66
N ALA A 15 -10.74 17.77 9.74
CA ALA A 15 -12.13 17.32 9.66
C ALA A 15 -13.02 18.29 8.87
N ARG A 16 -12.90 19.60 9.13
CA ARG A 16 -13.61 20.64 8.36
C ARG A 16 -13.23 20.62 6.88
N CYS A 17 -11.94 20.44 6.59
CA CYS A 17 -11.43 20.37 5.22
C CYS A 17 -12.01 19.15 4.47
N LEU A 18 -11.93 17.95 5.06
CA LEU A 18 -12.48 16.73 4.44
C LEU A 18 -13.99 16.85 4.20
N GLU A 19 -14.74 17.38 5.17
CA GLU A 19 -16.19 17.56 5.02
C GLU A 19 -16.50 18.49 3.85
N ALA A 20 -15.85 19.66 3.79
CA ALA A 20 -16.04 20.61 2.69
C ALA A 20 -15.64 20.03 1.32
N LEU A 21 -14.57 19.21 1.26
CA LEU A 21 -14.17 18.52 0.02
C LEU A 21 -15.23 17.51 -0.44
N ARG A 22 -15.91 16.83 0.49
CA ARG A 22 -16.97 15.85 0.17
C ARG A 22 -18.27 16.51 -0.27
N THR A 23 -18.59 17.68 0.28
CA THR A 23 -19.82 18.42 -0.06
C THR A 23 -19.64 19.37 -1.24
N GLY A 24 -18.41 19.56 -1.74
CA GLY A 24 -18.11 20.52 -2.80
C GLY A 24 -18.17 21.98 -2.31
N GLU A 25 -18.03 22.20 -1.00
CA GLU A 25 -18.10 23.52 -0.36
C GLU A 25 -16.71 24.16 -0.20
N ARG A 26 -16.64 25.33 0.48
CA ARG A 26 -15.45 26.19 0.67
C ARG A 26 -14.31 25.51 1.46
N TRP A 27 -13.63 24.53 0.86
CA TRP A 27 -12.54 23.77 1.50
C TRP A 27 -11.21 24.54 1.59
N LEU A 28 -11.04 25.61 0.82
CA LEU A 28 -9.80 26.40 0.77
C LEU A 28 -9.40 26.98 2.13
N GLU A 29 -10.32 27.61 2.88
CA GLU A 29 -10.00 28.22 4.18
C GLU A 29 -9.43 27.22 5.21
N PRO A 30 -10.10 26.09 5.52
CA PRO A 30 -9.53 25.10 6.43
C PRO A 30 -8.27 24.41 5.86
N ALA A 31 -8.16 24.27 4.53
CA ALA A 31 -6.98 23.71 3.89
C ALA A 31 -5.75 24.62 4.00
N GLU A 32 -5.89 25.92 3.74
CA GLU A 32 -4.81 26.92 3.87
C GLU A 32 -4.31 27.00 5.32
N ALA A 33 -5.23 27.05 6.29
CA ALA A 33 -4.87 27.07 7.71
C ALA A 33 -4.12 25.79 8.13
N LEU A 34 -4.49 24.63 7.58
CA LEU A 34 -3.81 23.37 7.84
C LEU A 34 -2.44 23.32 7.15
N LEU A 35 -2.34 23.78 5.90
CA LEU A 35 -1.10 23.85 5.13
C LEU A 35 -0.07 24.75 5.81
N GLN A 36 -0.46 25.95 6.26
CA GLN A 36 0.45 26.88 6.97
C GLN A 36 1.10 26.20 8.19
N ARG A 37 0.35 25.37 8.92
CA ARG A 37 0.89 24.62 10.06
C ARG A 37 1.77 23.46 9.60
N ALA A 38 1.33 22.70 8.59
CA ALA A 38 2.07 21.57 8.05
C ALA A 38 3.40 21.96 7.39
N ALA A 39 3.49 23.19 6.87
CA ALA A 39 4.67 23.79 6.27
C ALA A 39 5.51 24.62 7.25
N SER A 40 5.16 24.64 8.55
CA SER A 40 5.94 25.34 9.57
C SER A 40 7.39 24.88 9.61
N GLY A 41 8.32 25.80 9.88
CA GLY A 41 9.72 25.46 10.16
C GLY A 41 9.93 24.77 11.51
N GLU A 42 8.90 24.77 12.38
CA GLU A 42 8.93 24.11 13.68
C GLU A 42 8.30 22.71 13.62
N ASN A 43 9.11 21.66 13.81
CA ASN A 43 8.64 20.27 13.74
C ASN A 43 7.52 19.94 14.74
N SER A 44 7.51 20.58 15.91
CA SER A 44 6.45 20.45 16.91
C SER A 44 5.07 20.88 16.40
N ILE A 45 5.01 21.71 15.36
CA ILE A 45 3.78 22.16 14.68
C ILE A 45 3.59 21.39 13.36
N ALA A 46 4.66 21.27 12.57
CA ALA A 46 4.62 20.68 11.24
C ALA A 46 4.23 19.20 11.27
N GLU A 47 4.80 18.40 12.18
CA GLU A 47 4.53 16.97 12.21
C GLU A 47 3.08 16.63 12.63
N PRO A 48 2.49 17.22 13.69
CA PRO A 48 1.07 16.98 14.01
C PRO A 48 0.13 17.45 12.91
N ALA A 49 0.39 18.60 12.30
CA ALA A 49 -0.44 19.13 11.21
C ALA A 49 -0.35 18.25 9.95
N SER A 50 0.85 17.78 9.61
CA SER A 50 1.06 16.83 8.50
C SER A 50 0.37 15.51 8.78
N ARG A 51 0.45 14.99 10.02
CA ARG A 51 -0.27 13.78 10.43
C ARG A 51 -1.79 13.93 10.29
N ALA A 52 -2.34 15.09 10.67
CA ALA A 52 -3.76 15.38 10.50
C ALA A 52 -4.15 15.52 9.01
N LEU A 53 -3.36 16.25 8.21
CA LEU A 53 -3.58 16.39 6.77
C LEU A 53 -3.60 15.03 6.06
N PHE A 54 -2.59 14.19 6.30
CA PHE A 54 -2.52 12.89 5.64
C PHE A 54 -3.56 11.91 6.18
N GLY A 55 -3.64 11.73 7.50
CA GLY A 55 -4.51 10.71 8.09
C GLY A 55 -6.00 11.06 8.13
N ARG A 56 -6.37 12.34 8.01
CA ARG A 56 -7.78 12.78 8.09
C ARG A 56 -8.29 13.49 6.84
N VAL A 57 -7.46 13.80 5.86
CA VAL A 57 -7.92 14.35 4.56
C VAL A 57 -7.49 13.43 3.42
N VAL A 58 -6.18 13.26 3.23
CA VAL A 58 -5.62 12.51 2.09
C VAL A 58 -6.02 11.04 2.10
N GLU A 59 -5.81 10.34 3.22
CA GLU A 59 -6.13 8.91 3.34
C GLU A 59 -7.64 8.66 3.19
N PRO A 60 -8.56 9.41 3.82
CA PRO A 60 -9.99 9.24 3.57
C PRO A 60 -10.45 9.50 2.13
N LEU A 61 -9.81 10.40 1.39
CA LEU A 61 -10.09 10.61 -0.03
C LEU A 61 -9.55 9.45 -0.88
N ALA A 62 -8.33 9.00 -0.62
CA ALA A 62 -7.65 7.98 -1.42
C ALA A 62 -8.09 6.54 -1.11
N ASP A 63 -8.22 6.18 0.17
CA ASP A 63 -8.40 4.80 0.63
C ASP A 63 -9.89 4.40 0.73
N SER A 64 -10.83 5.30 0.40
CA SER A 64 -12.26 4.98 0.25
C SER A 64 -12.55 4.14 -0.99
N PHE A 65 -11.67 4.24 -2.01
CA PHE A 65 -11.85 3.73 -3.37
C PHE A 65 -13.11 4.21 -4.06
N ASP A 66 -13.73 5.30 -3.59
CA ASP A 66 -14.87 5.90 -4.26
C ASP A 66 -14.39 6.62 -5.55
N PRO A 67 -14.83 6.18 -6.75
CA PRO A 67 -14.40 6.80 -7.99
C PRO A 67 -14.70 8.30 -8.06
N SER A 68 -15.77 8.77 -7.40
CA SER A 68 -16.14 10.19 -7.36
C SER A 68 -15.16 11.04 -6.56
N LEU A 69 -14.40 10.44 -5.64
CA LEU A 69 -13.40 11.13 -4.83
C LEU A 69 -12.00 11.15 -5.48
N SER A 70 -11.77 10.39 -6.57
CA SER A 70 -10.48 10.43 -7.27
C SER A 70 -10.20 11.80 -7.91
N PRO A 71 -11.14 12.45 -8.63
CA PRO A 71 -10.97 13.82 -9.10
C PRO A 71 -10.78 14.83 -7.96
N VAL A 72 -11.57 14.72 -6.89
CA VAL A 72 -11.48 15.59 -5.71
C VAL A 72 -10.09 15.51 -5.07
N TYR A 73 -9.54 14.29 -4.95
CA TYR A 73 -8.16 14.10 -4.48
C TYR A 73 -7.15 14.81 -5.39
N ARG A 74 -7.25 14.62 -6.72
CA ARG A 74 -6.30 15.21 -7.67
C ARG A 74 -6.33 16.74 -7.62
N GLU A 75 -7.52 17.33 -7.56
CA GLU A 75 -7.68 18.78 -7.44
C GLU A 75 -7.09 19.31 -6.14
N PHE A 76 -7.47 18.71 -5.00
CA PHE A 76 -6.98 19.11 -3.69
C PHE A 76 -5.46 18.98 -3.57
N PHE A 77 -4.90 17.84 -3.99
CA PHE A 77 -3.47 17.60 -3.88
C PHE A 77 -2.68 18.41 -4.91
N GLY A 78 -3.23 18.65 -6.10
CA GLY A 78 -2.69 19.59 -7.07
C GLY A 78 -2.58 21.00 -6.48
N TRP A 79 -3.65 21.51 -5.88
CA TRP A 79 -3.63 22.78 -5.16
C TRP A 79 -2.57 22.79 -4.06
N LEU A 80 -2.49 21.73 -3.24
CA LEU A 80 -1.52 21.61 -2.15
C LEU A 80 -0.08 21.73 -2.66
N LEU A 81 0.25 21.05 -3.76
CA LEU A 81 1.59 21.09 -4.38
C LEU A 81 1.93 22.51 -4.85
N LEU A 82 1.02 23.18 -5.56
CA LEU A 82 1.23 24.54 -6.06
C LEU A 82 1.31 25.57 -4.92
N ALA A 83 0.49 25.41 -3.88
CA ALA A 83 0.48 26.29 -2.71
C ALA A 83 1.75 26.17 -1.86
N CYS A 84 2.47 25.04 -1.93
CA CYS A 84 3.76 24.85 -1.29
C CYS A 84 4.91 25.59 -1.99
N ARG A 85 4.82 25.88 -3.30
CA ARG A 85 5.92 26.46 -4.10
C ARG A 85 6.57 27.71 -3.49
N PRO A 86 5.82 28.73 -3.04
CA PRO A 86 6.43 29.94 -2.49
C PRO A 86 6.91 29.77 -1.03
N LEU A 87 6.72 28.61 -0.41
CA LEU A 87 7.02 28.41 1.01
C LEU A 87 8.49 28.01 1.22
N PRO A 88 9.17 28.53 2.26
CA PRO A 88 10.55 28.17 2.55
C PRO A 88 10.76 26.66 2.76
N GLY A 89 11.79 26.11 2.13
CA GLY A 89 12.15 24.69 2.22
C GLY A 89 11.41 23.78 1.23
N PHE A 90 10.60 24.33 0.32
CA PHE A 90 9.97 23.60 -0.79
C PHE A 90 10.62 23.91 -2.15
N GLU A 91 11.79 24.55 -2.17
CA GLU A 91 12.52 24.88 -3.40
C GLU A 91 12.80 23.64 -4.27
N PRO A 92 13.21 22.47 -3.72
CA PRO A 92 13.39 21.27 -4.56
C PRO A 92 12.10 20.78 -5.23
N LEU A 93 10.94 21.02 -4.62
CA LEU A 93 9.64 20.72 -5.22
C LEU A 93 9.32 21.72 -6.33
N ASP A 94 9.50 23.01 -6.07
CA ASP A 94 9.27 24.09 -7.03
C ASP A 94 10.13 23.94 -8.28
N ASP A 95 11.43 23.65 -8.10
CA ASP A 95 12.38 23.38 -9.18
C ASP A 95 11.93 22.19 -10.03
N ALA A 96 11.54 21.08 -9.38
CA ALA A 96 11.10 19.88 -10.06
C ALA A 96 9.79 20.09 -10.85
N LEU A 97 8.79 20.76 -10.24
CA LEU A 97 7.54 21.11 -10.92
C LEU A 97 7.81 22.01 -12.14
N THR A 98 8.70 22.99 -12.00
CA THR A 98 9.09 23.89 -13.08
C THR A 98 9.80 23.14 -14.21
N ALA A 99 10.72 22.23 -13.87
CA ALA A 99 11.47 21.44 -14.85
C ALA A 99 10.56 20.57 -15.73
N VAL A 100 9.49 20.00 -15.16
CA VAL A 100 8.51 19.19 -15.92
C VAL A 100 7.38 20.03 -16.54
N GLY A 101 7.48 21.36 -16.50
CA GLY A 101 6.54 22.27 -17.14
C GLY A 101 5.21 22.49 -16.41
N ILE A 102 5.10 22.08 -15.13
CA ILE A 102 3.88 22.28 -14.33
C ILE A 102 3.89 23.69 -13.73
N ARG A 103 2.94 24.53 -14.14
CA ARG A 103 2.78 25.90 -13.60
C ARG A 103 1.47 26.10 -12.87
N THR A 104 0.45 25.34 -13.23
CA THR A 104 -0.90 25.45 -12.67
C THR A 104 -1.41 24.09 -12.21
N VAL A 105 -2.47 24.09 -11.40
CA VAL A 105 -3.21 22.86 -11.04
C VAL A 105 -3.76 22.20 -12.30
N GLU A 106 -4.25 22.99 -13.24
CA GLU A 106 -4.79 22.53 -14.52
C GLU A 106 -3.74 21.77 -15.37
N ASP A 107 -2.47 22.19 -15.36
CA ASP A 107 -1.40 21.46 -16.04
C ASP A 107 -1.20 20.06 -15.44
N LEU A 108 -1.30 19.95 -14.12
CA LEU A 108 -1.22 18.69 -13.37
C LEU A 108 -2.40 17.77 -13.69
N LEU A 109 -3.62 18.32 -13.66
CA LEU A 109 -4.84 17.55 -13.92
C LEU A 109 -4.86 17.01 -15.35
N ARG A 110 -4.63 17.88 -16.35
CA ARG A 110 -4.56 17.48 -17.76
C ARG A 110 -3.55 16.37 -17.99
N ARG A 111 -2.39 16.46 -17.35
CA ARG A 111 -1.34 15.44 -17.45
C ARG A 111 -1.79 14.12 -16.81
N SER A 112 -2.32 14.16 -15.59
CA SER A 112 -2.77 12.96 -14.89
C SER A 112 -3.90 12.26 -15.65
N GLU A 113 -4.85 13.03 -16.20
CA GLU A 113 -5.93 12.52 -17.05
C GLU A 113 -5.39 11.88 -18.33
N ALA A 114 -4.41 12.51 -19.00
CA ALA A 114 -3.76 11.91 -20.15
C ALA A 114 -3.07 10.58 -19.78
N ALA A 115 -2.34 10.51 -18.67
CA ALA A 115 -1.66 9.29 -18.23
C ALA A 115 -2.63 8.12 -17.94
N VAL A 116 -3.86 8.42 -17.52
CA VAL A 116 -4.90 7.41 -17.27
C VAL A 116 -5.64 7.02 -18.56
N ALA A 117 -5.88 7.96 -19.47
CA ALA A 117 -6.64 7.73 -20.69
C ALA A 117 -5.81 7.12 -21.84
N VAL A 118 -4.48 7.28 -21.80
CA VAL A 118 -3.58 6.88 -22.89
C VAL A 118 -3.42 5.36 -22.93
N ARG A 119 -3.59 4.80 -24.13
CA ARG A 119 -2.95 3.52 -24.50
C ARG A 119 -1.54 3.84 -24.99
N PRO A 120 -0.50 3.26 -24.39
CA PRO A 120 0.87 3.63 -24.71
C PRO A 120 1.17 3.23 -26.15
N THR A 121 1.82 4.12 -26.90
CA THR A 121 2.39 3.72 -28.19
C THR A 121 3.60 2.86 -27.90
N LEU A 122 3.48 1.57 -28.17
CA LEU A 122 4.57 0.63 -27.92
C LEU A 122 5.59 0.69 -29.05
N PRO A 123 6.90 0.58 -28.75
CA PRO A 123 7.93 0.48 -29.76
C PRO A 123 7.71 -0.76 -30.64
N SER A 124 8.13 -0.71 -31.92
CA SER A 124 7.93 -1.84 -32.84
C SER A 124 8.57 -3.16 -32.37
N GLY A 125 9.57 -3.09 -31.48
CA GLY A 125 10.20 -4.24 -30.81
C GLY A 125 9.81 -4.43 -29.35
N GLY A 126 8.88 -3.63 -28.82
CA GLY A 126 8.56 -3.53 -27.39
C GLY A 126 9.58 -2.71 -26.59
N PRO A 127 9.26 -2.34 -25.34
CA PRO A 127 10.19 -1.64 -24.46
C PRO A 127 11.34 -2.56 -24.06
N ARG A 128 12.50 -1.96 -23.77
CA ARG A 128 13.66 -2.66 -23.18
C ARG A 128 13.73 -2.49 -21.67
N CYS A 129 13.25 -1.36 -21.16
CA CYS A 129 13.19 -1.07 -19.74
C CYS A 129 11.79 -0.58 -19.36
N ILE A 130 11.26 -1.17 -18.29
CA ILE A 130 9.97 -0.82 -17.71
C ILE A 130 10.22 -0.24 -16.33
N VAL A 131 9.81 1.01 -16.11
CA VAL A 131 9.93 1.66 -14.81
C VAL A 131 8.63 1.47 -14.05
N LEU A 132 8.73 1.00 -12.81
CA LEU A 132 7.56 0.79 -11.97
C LEU A 132 7.90 1.17 -10.51
N PRO A 133 7.39 2.29 -9.98
CA PRO A 133 7.61 2.64 -8.58
C PRO A 133 6.74 1.80 -7.65
N SER A 134 7.19 1.59 -6.43
CA SER A 134 6.42 0.94 -5.38
C SER A 134 5.18 1.74 -5.00
N ARG A 135 4.12 1.02 -4.63
CA ARG A 135 2.96 1.56 -3.90
C ARG A 135 3.28 1.92 -2.45
N VAL A 136 4.54 1.79 -2.04
CA VAL A 136 5.13 2.02 -0.71
C VAL A 136 4.77 0.96 0.33
N THR A 137 3.55 0.41 0.31
CA THR A 137 3.16 -0.62 1.27
C THR A 137 3.36 -2.03 0.72
N LEU A 138 3.86 -2.94 1.56
CA LEU A 138 4.15 -4.32 1.18
C LEU A 138 2.91 -5.06 0.64
N GLY A 139 1.75 -4.88 1.28
CA GLY A 139 0.50 -5.50 0.83
C GLY A 139 0.06 -5.00 -0.55
N ALA A 140 0.24 -3.71 -0.83
CA ALA A 140 -0.06 -3.14 -2.13
C ALA A 140 0.93 -3.60 -3.21
N ASP A 141 2.21 -3.71 -2.88
CA ASP A 141 3.18 -4.23 -3.84
C ASP A 141 2.96 -5.70 -4.15
N ILE A 142 2.55 -6.50 -3.17
CA ILE A 142 2.13 -7.89 -3.42
C ILE A 142 0.85 -7.91 -4.26
N ALA A 143 -0.19 -7.17 -3.88
CA ALA A 143 -1.50 -7.25 -4.52
C ALA A 143 -1.53 -6.61 -5.92
N VAL A 144 -0.81 -5.51 -6.13
CA VAL A 144 -0.87 -4.70 -7.36
C VAL A 144 0.43 -4.85 -8.14
N VAL A 145 1.56 -4.39 -7.57
CA VAL A 145 2.82 -4.30 -8.31
C VAL A 145 3.30 -5.66 -8.82
N SER A 146 3.23 -6.72 -8.01
CA SER A 146 3.66 -8.04 -8.46
C SER A 146 2.84 -8.55 -9.65
N VAL A 147 1.54 -8.25 -9.68
CA VAL A 147 0.64 -8.60 -10.81
C VAL A 147 1.06 -7.84 -12.06
N LEU A 148 1.34 -6.54 -11.93
CA LEU A 148 1.85 -5.71 -13.02
C LEU A 148 3.20 -6.22 -13.54
N ILE A 149 4.15 -6.51 -12.65
CA ILE A 149 5.45 -7.09 -13.04
C ILE A 149 5.26 -8.42 -13.78
N ALA A 150 4.40 -9.32 -13.28
CA ALA A 150 4.15 -10.60 -13.93
C ALA A 150 3.56 -10.42 -15.33
N GLY A 151 2.51 -9.60 -15.47
CA GLY A 151 1.84 -9.43 -16.75
C GLY A 151 2.63 -8.60 -17.76
N LEU A 152 3.45 -7.64 -17.31
CA LEU A 152 4.35 -6.87 -18.17
C LEU A 152 5.52 -7.73 -18.66
N ARG A 153 6.11 -8.57 -17.79
CA ARG A 153 7.15 -9.53 -18.20
C ARG A 153 6.64 -10.60 -19.17
N TRP A 154 5.38 -11.00 -19.04
CA TRP A 154 4.76 -11.91 -20.01
C TRP A 154 4.62 -11.26 -21.39
N ARG A 155 4.16 -10.01 -21.43
CA ARG A 155 3.96 -9.24 -22.67
C ARG A 155 5.27 -8.80 -23.32
N PHE A 156 6.26 -8.47 -22.49
CA PHE A 156 7.55 -7.93 -22.91
C PHE A 156 8.68 -8.77 -22.29
N PRO A 157 8.89 -10.02 -22.75
CA PRO A 157 9.85 -10.95 -22.14
C PRO A 157 11.31 -10.52 -22.27
N GLN A 158 11.61 -9.61 -23.20
CA GLN A 158 12.95 -9.04 -23.38
C GLN A 158 13.19 -7.80 -22.54
N ALA A 159 12.15 -7.28 -21.87
CA ALA A 159 12.26 -6.08 -21.06
C ALA A 159 12.73 -6.40 -19.64
N HIS A 160 13.59 -5.55 -19.11
CA HIS A 160 13.92 -5.52 -17.68
C HIS A 160 12.93 -4.61 -16.95
N VAL A 161 12.55 -4.97 -15.73
CA VAL A 161 11.70 -4.11 -14.89
C VAL A 161 12.56 -3.45 -13.83
N LEU A 162 12.68 -2.12 -13.90
CA LEU A 162 13.30 -1.30 -12.86
C LEU A 162 12.26 -0.96 -11.78
N PHE A 163 12.35 -1.64 -10.63
CA PHE A 163 11.45 -1.47 -9.51
C PHE A 163 12.02 -0.47 -8.48
N ALA A 164 11.43 0.72 -8.43
CA ALA A 164 11.87 1.80 -7.53
C ALA A 164 11.12 1.73 -6.19
N ALA A 165 11.82 1.33 -5.11
CA ALA A 165 11.15 1.05 -3.84
C ALA A 165 12.05 1.21 -2.60
N GLY A 166 11.41 1.24 -1.43
CA GLY A 166 12.10 1.10 -0.16
C GLY A 166 12.66 -0.32 0.03
N SER A 167 13.71 -0.46 0.86
CA SER A 167 14.45 -1.73 1.03
C SER A 167 13.58 -2.95 1.30
N LYS A 168 12.62 -2.84 2.23
CA LYS A 168 11.69 -3.93 2.55
C LYS A 168 10.84 -4.39 1.36
N ASN A 169 10.50 -3.46 0.47
CA ASN A 169 9.68 -3.74 -0.70
C ASN A 169 10.52 -4.38 -1.80
N LEU A 170 11.78 -3.94 -1.98
CA LEU A 170 12.74 -4.59 -2.88
C LEU A 170 12.94 -6.08 -2.53
N ASP A 171 12.94 -6.43 -1.24
CA ASP A 171 13.08 -7.82 -0.79
C ASP A 171 12.00 -8.77 -1.34
N LEU A 172 10.81 -8.26 -1.70
CA LEU A 172 9.71 -9.04 -2.28
C LEU A 172 10.11 -9.74 -3.58
N PHE A 173 11.00 -9.10 -4.36
CA PHE A 173 11.42 -9.57 -5.68
C PHE A 173 12.92 -9.85 -5.77
N SER A 174 13.65 -9.76 -4.65
CA SER A 174 15.07 -10.08 -4.59
C SER A 174 15.34 -11.49 -5.14
N GLY A 175 16.30 -11.60 -6.05
CA GLY A 175 16.64 -12.82 -6.78
C GLY A 175 15.83 -13.08 -8.06
N ALA A 176 14.87 -12.23 -8.43
CA ALA A 176 14.18 -12.33 -9.72
C ALA A 176 15.07 -11.77 -10.85
N SER A 177 15.44 -12.59 -11.83
CA SER A 177 16.43 -12.26 -12.86
C SER A 177 16.07 -11.14 -13.84
N ALA A 178 14.82 -10.65 -13.83
CA ALA A 178 14.35 -9.58 -14.72
C ALA A 178 13.67 -8.44 -13.94
N VAL A 179 13.99 -8.32 -12.65
CA VAL A 179 13.54 -7.21 -11.79
C VAL A 179 14.77 -6.58 -11.16
N ASP A 180 15.15 -5.43 -11.66
CA ASP A 180 16.26 -4.63 -11.16
C ASP A 180 15.75 -3.72 -10.04
N ALA A 181 16.56 -3.60 -8.99
CA ALA A 181 16.19 -2.87 -7.77
C ALA A 181 16.75 -1.44 -7.80
N LEU A 182 15.86 -0.45 -7.73
CA LEU A 182 16.25 0.94 -7.50
C LEU A 182 15.84 1.36 -6.08
N ALA A 183 16.83 1.63 -5.23
CA ALA A 183 16.58 2.05 -3.85
C ALA A 183 16.01 3.47 -3.79
N ALA A 184 14.71 3.57 -3.51
CA ALA A 184 13.98 4.82 -3.43
C ALA A 184 13.19 4.88 -2.11
N PRO A 185 13.79 5.42 -1.03
CA PRO A 185 13.18 5.39 0.30
C PRO A 185 11.96 6.30 0.39
N TYR A 186 10.94 5.85 1.12
CA TYR A 186 9.74 6.63 1.43
C TYR A 186 9.56 6.74 2.95
N PRO A 187 9.52 7.96 3.52
CA PRO A 187 9.38 8.14 4.96
C PRO A 187 7.97 7.73 5.43
N ARG A 188 7.89 6.87 6.44
CA ARG A 188 6.60 6.49 7.07
C ARG A 188 6.03 7.63 7.91
N THR A 189 6.91 8.40 8.53
CA THR A 189 6.61 9.55 9.39
C THR A 189 7.45 10.73 8.92
N GLY A 190 6.95 11.94 9.12
CA GLY A 190 7.67 13.15 8.74
C GLY A 190 6.69 14.30 8.51
N SER A 191 7.25 15.47 8.34
CA SER A 191 6.54 16.68 7.95
C SER A 191 6.02 16.58 6.50
N LEU A 192 5.19 17.54 6.10
CA LEU A 192 4.74 17.70 4.72
C LEU A 192 5.96 17.87 3.79
N ARG A 193 6.98 18.62 4.22
CA ARG A 193 8.22 18.82 3.47
C ARG A 193 8.92 17.49 3.18
N ASP A 194 9.09 16.65 4.20
CA ASP A 194 9.75 15.34 4.05
C ASP A 194 9.00 14.45 3.04
N ARG A 195 7.67 14.49 3.07
CA ARG A 195 6.82 13.70 2.17
C ARG A 195 6.83 14.22 0.74
N LEU A 196 6.83 15.54 0.53
CA LEU A 196 6.86 16.13 -0.81
C LEU A 196 8.26 16.09 -1.43
N ALA A 197 9.34 16.03 -0.63
CA ALA A 197 10.71 15.88 -1.11
C ALA A 197 10.99 14.51 -1.77
N VAL A 198 10.12 13.52 -1.56
CA VAL A 198 10.24 12.18 -2.17
C VAL A 198 10.21 12.25 -3.68
N TRP A 199 9.28 13.00 -4.27
CA TRP A 199 9.09 13.01 -5.72
C TRP A 199 10.29 13.63 -6.47
N PRO A 200 10.83 14.80 -6.08
CA PRO A 200 12.05 15.33 -6.67
C PRO A 200 13.25 14.39 -6.52
N ALA A 201 13.34 13.67 -5.39
CA ALA A 201 14.38 12.66 -5.20
C ALA A 201 14.21 11.46 -6.13
N LEU A 202 12.97 10.98 -6.32
CA LEU A 202 12.65 9.90 -7.26
C LEU A 202 13.01 10.28 -8.70
N LEU A 203 12.67 11.50 -9.15
CA LEU A 203 13.04 11.97 -10.49
C LEU A 203 14.55 11.93 -10.71
N ARG A 204 15.34 12.47 -9.77
CA ARG A 204 16.81 12.44 -9.87
C ARG A 204 17.38 11.03 -9.93
N LEU A 205 16.83 10.10 -9.14
CA LEU A 205 17.25 8.70 -9.16
C LEU A 205 16.92 8.03 -10.50
N LEU A 206 15.70 8.21 -11.00
CA LEU A 206 15.29 7.65 -12.29
C LEU A 206 16.06 8.24 -13.45
N ASP A 207 16.30 9.56 -13.47
CA ASP A 207 17.07 10.19 -14.54
C ASP A 207 18.53 9.75 -14.56
N ALA A 208 19.13 9.53 -13.38
CA ALA A 208 20.48 8.98 -13.29
C ALA A 208 20.54 7.52 -13.76
N GLU A 209 19.59 6.69 -13.31
CA GLU A 209 19.55 5.25 -13.64
C GLU A 209 19.24 5.02 -15.12
N LEU A 210 18.42 5.88 -15.72
CA LEU A 210 17.97 5.77 -17.11
C LEU A 210 18.80 6.66 -18.06
N ALA A 211 19.95 7.16 -17.60
CA ALA A 211 20.84 7.97 -18.42
C ALA A 211 21.31 7.18 -19.65
N GLY A 212 20.95 7.66 -20.85
CA GLY A 212 21.31 7.01 -22.11
C GLY A 212 20.34 5.94 -22.61
N VAL A 213 19.26 5.65 -21.86
CA VAL A 213 18.14 4.86 -22.40
C VAL A 213 17.25 5.79 -23.23
N ALA A 214 16.98 5.41 -24.48
CA ALA A 214 16.15 6.22 -25.36
C ALA A 214 14.67 6.17 -24.90
N ASP A 215 13.94 7.29 -25.06
CA ASP A 215 12.56 7.36 -24.59
C ASP A 215 11.63 6.37 -25.33
N ASP A 216 11.98 5.97 -26.57
CA ASP A 216 11.29 4.92 -27.34
C ASP A 216 11.73 3.49 -26.97
N GLU A 217 12.61 3.32 -25.98
CA GLU A 217 12.94 2.02 -25.37
C GLU A 217 12.34 1.89 -23.96
N LEU A 218 11.68 2.94 -23.45
CA LEU A 218 11.12 3.03 -22.11
C LEU A 218 9.62 2.82 -22.08
N LEU A 219 9.15 2.12 -21.05
CA LEU A 219 7.75 2.11 -20.65
C LEU A 219 7.65 2.54 -19.19
N LEU A 220 7.03 3.69 -18.94
CA LEU A 220 6.78 4.20 -17.61
C LEU A 220 5.38 3.75 -17.16
N VAL A 221 5.31 2.97 -16.08
CA VAL A 221 4.06 2.47 -15.53
C VAL A 221 3.93 2.93 -14.07
N ASP A 222 2.97 3.81 -13.81
CA ASP A 222 2.64 4.23 -12.46
C ASP A 222 1.50 3.38 -11.89
N PRO A 223 1.72 2.57 -10.85
CA PRO A 223 0.71 1.70 -10.26
C PRO A 223 -0.15 2.43 -9.22
N ASP A 224 -0.40 3.73 -9.36
CA ASP A 224 -1.02 4.60 -8.35
C ASP A 224 -0.11 4.81 -7.13
N SER A 225 1.18 5.07 -7.37
CA SER A 225 2.21 5.14 -6.32
C SER A 225 2.06 6.37 -5.42
N ARG A 226 2.29 6.21 -4.10
CA ARG A 226 2.39 7.36 -3.18
C ARG A 226 3.62 8.24 -3.44
N MET A 227 4.60 7.76 -4.20
CA MET A 227 5.81 8.52 -4.55
C MET A 227 5.52 9.57 -5.63
N THR A 228 4.50 9.33 -6.45
CA THR A 228 4.00 10.21 -7.50
C THR A 228 2.66 10.84 -7.15
N GLN A 229 2.27 10.78 -5.86
CA GLN A 229 0.97 11.25 -5.37
C GLN A 229 -0.20 10.64 -6.14
N LEU A 230 -0.19 9.31 -6.24
CA LEU A 230 -1.25 8.48 -6.81
C LEU A 230 -1.48 8.78 -8.31
N GLY A 231 -0.39 8.73 -9.09
CA GLY A 231 -0.40 8.97 -10.54
C GLY A 231 -0.59 10.45 -10.94
N LEU A 232 -0.46 11.38 -9.99
CA LEU A 232 -0.62 12.81 -10.26
C LEU A 232 0.66 13.43 -10.83
N LEU A 233 1.83 13.00 -10.35
CA LEU A 233 3.15 13.52 -10.74
C LEU A 233 3.89 12.56 -11.70
N PRO A 234 4.70 13.06 -12.64
CA PRO A 234 5.44 12.23 -13.58
C PRO A 234 6.60 11.45 -12.99
N LEU A 235 7.07 10.45 -13.74
CA LEU A 235 8.24 9.63 -13.43
C LEU A 235 9.53 10.09 -14.10
N ARG A 236 9.50 11.10 -14.99
CA ARG A 236 10.67 11.61 -15.72
C ARG A 236 10.72 13.13 -15.72
N SER A 237 11.91 13.70 -15.59
CA SER A 237 12.09 15.16 -15.65
C SER A 237 11.90 15.73 -17.06
N SER A 238 12.10 14.90 -18.10
CA SER A 238 11.74 15.28 -19.48
C SER A 238 10.25 15.52 -19.67
N GLY A 239 9.43 15.10 -18.69
CA GLY A 239 7.98 15.11 -18.81
C GLY A 239 7.46 14.01 -19.73
N ALA A 240 8.27 13.02 -20.11
CA ALA A 240 7.84 11.88 -20.92
C ALA A 240 6.56 11.24 -20.36
N ASP A 241 5.62 10.96 -21.25
CA ASP A 241 4.32 10.42 -20.89
C ASP A 241 4.44 8.94 -20.52
N GLY A 242 3.77 8.58 -19.43
CA GLY A 242 3.64 7.20 -18.96
C GLY A 242 2.18 6.82 -18.88
N VAL A 243 1.93 5.55 -18.55
CA VAL A 243 0.59 5.08 -18.24
C VAL A 243 0.41 4.98 -16.74
N SER A 244 -0.76 5.39 -16.25
CA SER A 244 -1.10 5.32 -14.85
C SER A 244 -2.31 4.41 -14.62
N PHE A 245 -2.14 3.46 -13.72
CA PHE A 245 -3.25 2.66 -13.22
C PHE A 245 -3.93 3.43 -12.09
N ASP A 246 -5.03 4.15 -12.36
CA ASP A 246 -5.85 4.76 -11.29
C ASP A 246 -6.60 3.67 -10.51
N SER A 247 -5.90 3.01 -9.59
CA SER A 247 -6.40 1.87 -8.83
C SER A 247 -7.61 2.20 -7.94
N ARG A 248 -7.85 3.51 -7.70
CA ARG A 248 -8.95 4.02 -6.89
C ARG A 248 -10.25 4.08 -7.69
N ALA A 249 -10.19 4.54 -8.93
CA ALA A 249 -11.37 4.68 -9.80
C ALA A 249 -11.61 3.48 -10.71
N PHE A 250 -10.54 2.81 -11.17
CA PHE A 250 -10.65 1.71 -12.13
C PHE A 250 -11.54 0.57 -11.61
N GLY A 251 -12.34 -0.01 -12.51
CA GLY A 251 -13.38 -0.98 -12.15
C GLY A 251 -14.45 -0.36 -11.24
N GLY A 252 -14.86 0.88 -11.55
CA GLY A 252 -15.85 1.69 -10.82
C GLY A 252 -17.09 0.90 -10.39
N ASP A 253 -17.58 0.02 -11.26
CA ASP A 253 -18.82 -0.74 -11.06
C ASP A 253 -18.57 -2.19 -10.60
N SER A 254 -17.34 -2.52 -10.19
CA SER A 254 -16.94 -3.86 -9.79
C SER A 254 -16.53 -3.93 -8.32
N ASP A 255 -16.86 -5.05 -7.67
CA ASP A 255 -16.44 -5.46 -6.32
C ASP A 255 -15.12 -6.26 -6.30
N ARG A 256 -14.45 -6.37 -7.46
CA ARG A 256 -13.20 -7.15 -7.57
C ARG A 256 -12.08 -6.57 -6.69
N PRO A 257 -11.21 -7.43 -6.13
CA PRO A 257 -10.04 -7.00 -5.38
C PRO A 257 -9.00 -6.38 -6.32
N LEU A 258 -8.12 -5.55 -5.76
CA LEU A 258 -7.10 -4.82 -6.50
C LEU A 258 -6.20 -5.71 -7.35
N ALA A 259 -5.90 -6.92 -6.89
CA ALA A 259 -5.10 -7.88 -7.65
C ALA A 259 -5.77 -8.31 -8.97
N GLN A 260 -7.09 -8.50 -8.95
CA GLN A 260 -7.84 -8.81 -10.17
C GLN A 260 -7.94 -7.58 -11.08
N LEU A 261 -8.24 -6.41 -10.50
CA LEU A 261 -8.29 -5.15 -11.25
C LEU A 261 -6.96 -4.79 -11.90
N SER A 262 -5.84 -5.14 -11.27
CA SER A 262 -4.50 -4.94 -11.86
C SER A 262 -4.32 -5.80 -13.12
N ALA A 263 -4.81 -7.05 -13.09
CA ALA A 263 -4.81 -7.91 -14.28
C ALA A 263 -5.76 -7.39 -15.36
N ASP A 264 -6.97 -6.96 -14.97
CA ASP A 264 -7.97 -6.41 -15.89
C ASP A 264 -7.46 -5.11 -16.54
N TRP A 265 -6.77 -4.25 -15.79
CA TRP A 265 -6.15 -3.03 -16.30
C TRP A 265 -5.03 -3.32 -17.29
N LEU A 266 -4.21 -4.36 -17.07
CA LEU A 266 -3.20 -4.76 -18.05
C LEU A 266 -3.83 -5.20 -19.37
N ASP A 267 -4.94 -5.94 -19.31
CA ASP A 267 -5.68 -6.36 -20.50
C ASP A 267 -6.32 -5.16 -21.21
N GLU A 268 -6.84 -4.21 -20.44
CA GLU A 268 -7.41 -2.98 -20.98
C GLU A 268 -6.34 -2.12 -21.67
N VAL A 269 -5.18 -1.90 -21.06
CA VAL A 269 -4.16 -0.98 -21.57
C VAL A 269 -3.29 -1.61 -22.66
N PHE A 270 -2.84 -2.85 -22.46
CA PHE A 270 -1.87 -3.52 -23.35
C PHE A 270 -2.50 -4.61 -24.24
N GLY A 271 -3.81 -4.78 -24.17
CA GLY A 271 -4.54 -5.82 -24.90
C GLY A 271 -4.64 -7.14 -24.11
N PRO A 272 -5.63 -7.98 -24.46
CA PRO A 272 -5.92 -9.22 -23.75
C PRO A 272 -4.75 -10.20 -23.83
N SER A 273 -4.62 -11.03 -22.79
CA SER A 273 -3.60 -12.07 -22.69
C SER A 273 -4.24 -13.41 -22.30
N ASP A 274 -3.73 -14.50 -22.87
CA ASP A 274 -4.13 -15.87 -22.49
C ASP A 274 -3.67 -16.22 -21.06
N VAL A 275 -2.68 -15.49 -20.54
CA VAL A 275 -2.19 -15.62 -19.17
C VAL A 275 -2.75 -14.48 -18.33
N ARG A 276 -3.51 -14.85 -17.30
CA ARG A 276 -3.96 -13.90 -16.27
C ARG A 276 -2.95 -13.87 -15.11
N PRO A 277 -2.21 -12.76 -14.92
CA PRO A 277 -1.21 -12.67 -13.87
C PRO A 277 -1.88 -12.75 -12.48
N LEU A 278 -1.21 -13.42 -11.55
CA LEU A 278 -1.59 -13.53 -10.14
C LEU A 278 -0.50 -12.91 -9.26
N PRO A 279 -0.84 -12.47 -8.04
CA PRO A 279 0.15 -12.02 -7.08
C PRO A 279 1.24 -13.05 -6.81
N TRP A 280 2.48 -12.58 -6.65
CA TRP A 280 3.64 -13.44 -6.40
C TRP A 280 4.76 -12.69 -5.66
N THR A 281 5.68 -13.45 -5.05
CA THR A 281 6.96 -12.97 -4.49
C THR A 281 8.05 -14.01 -4.75
N THR A 282 9.31 -13.68 -4.46
CA THR A 282 10.44 -14.64 -4.56
C THR A 282 10.67 -15.46 -3.28
N PHE A 283 9.77 -15.36 -2.29
CA PHE A 283 9.95 -16.03 -1.00
C PHE A 283 9.89 -17.55 -1.17
N GLN A 284 10.75 -18.25 -0.44
CA GLN A 284 10.84 -19.71 -0.47
C GLN A 284 10.31 -20.28 0.84
N PRO A 285 9.70 -21.48 0.84
CA PRO A 285 9.21 -22.09 2.06
C PRO A 285 10.37 -22.42 3.02
N ARG A 286 10.31 -21.86 4.21
CA ARG A 286 11.25 -22.14 5.30
C ARG A 286 10.98 -23.52 5.91
N ARG A 287 11.73 -24.55 5.52
CA ARG A 287 11.42 -25.95 5.88
C ARG A 287 11.66 -26.31 7.34
N ASP A 288 12.60 -25.64 8.03
CA ASP A 288 12.95 -25.90 9.43
C ASP A 288 11.85 -25.49 10.43
N CYS A 289 10.83 -24.72 10.01
CA CYS A 289 9.70 -24.39 10.89
C CYS A 289 8.63 -25.49 10.95
N ARG A 290 8.71 -26.52 10.09
CA ARG A 290 7.73 -27.60 10.03
C ARG A 290 8.13 -28.79 10.90
N THR A 291 7.13 -29.47 11.47
CA THR A 291 7.29 -30.74 12.18
C THR A 291 6.50 -31.82 11.45
N PRO A 292 7.09 -32.99 11.13
CA PRO A 292 6.37 -34.07 10.46
C PRO A 292 5.09 -34.47 11.21
N GLY A 293 3.97 -34.59 10.49
CA GLY A 293 2.68 -35.01 11.06
C GLY A 293 1.92 -33.94 11.85
N GLN A 294 2.47 -32.73 12.02
CA GLN A 294 1.81 -31.63 12.72
C GLN A 294 1.55 -30.46 11.77
N PRO A 295 0.29 -30.01 11.59
CA PRO A 295 -0.02 -28.89 10.70
C PRO A 295 0.46 -27.57 11.29
N LEU A 296 0.98 -26.69 10.43
CA LEU A 296 1.55 -25.40 10.81
C LEU A 296 0.62 -24.24 10.44
N VAL A 297 0.30 -23.38 11.41
CA VAL A 297 -0.40 -22.12 11.18
C VAL A 297 0.53 -20.94 11.44
N ALA A 298 0.65 -20.05 10.46
CA ALA A 298 1.33 -18.77 10.64
C ALA A 298 0.33 -17.72 11.12
N VAL A 299 0.67 -17.01 12.20
CA VAL A 299 -0.19 -16.02 12.85
C VAL A 299 0.51 -14.65 12.90
N SER A 300 -0.17 -13.60 12.45
CA SER A 300 0.31 -12.22 12.64
C SER A 300 -0.81 -11.30 13.12
N PHE A 301 -0.58 -10.66 14.27
CA PHE A 301 -1.46 -9.65 14.86
C PHE A 301 -0.88 -8.22 14.74
N GLY A 302 0.10 -8.04 13.86
CA GLY A 302 0.64 -6.73 13.51
C GLY A 302 -0.41 -5.91 12.75
N VAL A 303 -0.57 -4.64 13.14
CA VAL A 303 -1.52 -3.71 12.49
C VAL A 303 -0.81 -2.52 11.84
N GLY A 304 0.53 -2.54 11.82
CA GLY A 304 1.35 -1.53 11.19
C GLY A 304 1.24 -0.16 11.85
N GLY A 305 0.90 -0.13 13.14
CA GLY A 305 0.61 1.09 13.90
C GLY A 305 -0.80 1.65 13.75
N ASN A 306 -1.70 0.99 13.01
CA ASN A 306 -3.09 1.42 12.89
C ASN A 306 -4.01 0.68 13.89
N ALA A 307 -4.31 1.34 15.01
CA ALA A 307 -5.17 0.76 16.04
C ALA A 307 -6.61 0.46 15.57
N SER A 308 -7.12 1.11 14.50
CA SER A 308 -8.47 0.84 14.00
C SER A 308 -8.61 -0.55 13.35
N LYS A 309 -7.48 -1.16 12.94
CA LYS A 309 -7.44 -2.51 12.38
C LYS A 309 -7.46 -3.61 13.44
N ARG A 310 -7.46 -3.25 14.73
CA ARG A 310 -7.32 -4.19 15.83
C ARG A 310 -8.65 -4.46 16.51
N VAL A 311 -8.93 -5.72 16.84
CA VAL A 311 -10.10 -6.11 17.64
C VAL A 311 -9.81 -6.00 19.14
N GLY A 312 -8.68 -6.56 19.61
CA GLY A 312 -8.25 -6.43 21.01
C GLY A 312 -7.56 -7.67 21.58
N ASP A 313 -7.01 -7.54 22.79
CA ASP A 313 -6.23 -8.59 23.46
C ASP A 313 -7.03 -9.89 23.70
N PRO A 314 -8.29 -9.86 24.19
CA PRO A 314 -9.06 -11.08 24.42
C PRO A 314 -9.29 -11.89 23.13
N PHE A 315 -9.54 -11.19 22.02
CA PHE A 315 -9.69 -11.82 20.72
C PHE A 315 -8.38 -12.49 20.25
N GLU A 316 -7.25 -11.79 20.34
CA GLU A 316 -5.94 -12.32 19.90
C GLU A 316 -5.55 -13.56 20.70
N ALA A 317 -5.73 -13.54 22.03
CA ALA A 317 -5.50 -14.69 22.89
C ALA A 317 -6.43 -15.86 22.56
N GLY A 318 -7.73 -15.58 22.32
CA GLY A 318 -8.72 -16.58 21.96
C GLY A 318 -8.46 -17.25 20.62
N VAL A 319 -7.91 -16.52 19.63
CA VAL A 319 -7.52 -17.11 18.33
C VAL A 319 -6.40 -18.13 18.53
N LEU A 320 -5.41 -17.84 19.37
CA LEU A 320 -4.34 -18.81 19.67
C LEU A 320 -4.91 -20.06 20.34
N ASP A 321 -5.85 -19.91 21.27
CA ASP A 321 -6.50 -21.05 21.93
C ASP A 321 -7.25 -21.94 20.96
N LEU A 322 -8.06 -21.35 20.09
CA LEU A 322 -8.78 -22.11 19.07
C LEU A 322 -7.87 -22.89 18.12
N LEU A 323 -6.65 -22.40 17.88
CA LEU A 323 -5.66 -23.06 17.05
C LEU A 323 -4.96 -24.19 17.81
N LEU A 324 -4.55 -23.94 19.06
CA LEU A 324 -3.93 -24.95 19.92
C LEU A 324 -4.89 -26.13 20.21
N ASP A 325 -6.16 -25.83 20.51
CA ASP A 325 -7.20 -26.84 20.76
C ASP A 325 -7.46 -27.74 19.54
N ARG A 326 -7.21 -27.21 18.33
CA ARG A 326 -7.30 -27.94 17.06
C ARG A 326 -6.00 -28.67 16.67
N GLY A 327 -4.99 -28.65 17.54
CA GLY A 327 -3.72 -29.36 17.34
C GLY A 327 -2.73 -28.66 16.39
N TRP A 328 -2.95 -27.38 16.09
CA TRP A 328 -2.03 -26.62 15.24
C TRP A 328 -0.73 -26.30 15.96
N ARG A 329 0.40 -26.46 15.25
CA ARG A 329 1.66 -25.81 15.61
C ARG A 329 1.57 -24.35 15.18
N ILE A 330 1.75 -23.42 16.12
CA ILE A 330 1.68 -21.98 15.82
C ILE A 330 3.07 -21.43 15.53
N ALA A 331 3.19 -20.65 14.45
CA ALA A 331 4.29 -19.71 14.23
C ALA A 331 3.78 -18.28 14.31
N LEU A 332 4.14 -17.56 15.38
CA LEU A 332 3.67 -16.21 15.67
C LEU A 332 4.69 -15.16 15.27
N ASP A 333 4.26 -14.17 14.48
CA ASP A 333 5.00 -12.93 14.23
C ASP A 333 4.90 -11.99 15.43
N ARG A 334 6.04 -11.52 15.95
CA ARG A 334 6.10 -10.57 17.07
C ARG A 334 5.66 -9.14 16.69
N GLY A 335 5.49 -8.86 15.41
CA GLY A 335 5.05 -7.57 14.90
C GLY A 335 6.19 -6.55 14.78
N PHE A 336 5.85 -5.35 14.31
CA PHE A 336 6.82 -4.32 13.97
C PHE A 336 6.93 -3.22 15.04
N GLY A 337 8.11 -3.11 15.63
CA GLY A 337 8.48 -2.03 16.55
C GLY A 337 8.04 -2.25 18.00
N PRO A 338 8.51 -1.41 18.93
CA PRO A 338 8.42 -1.68 20.37
C PRO A 338 7.00 -1.87 20.88
N ALA A 339 6.05 -1.05 20.41
CA ALA A 339 4.66 -1.11 20.88
C ALA A 339 3.96 -2.43 20.51
N GLU A 340 4.14 -2.91 19.27
CA GLU A 340 3.60 -4.21 18.86
C GLU A 340 4.33 -5.36 19.56
N GLN A 341 5.65 -5.27 19.71
CA GLN A 341 6.46 -6.29 20.38
C GLN A 341 6.10 -6.45 21.86
N THR A 342 5.90 -5.35 22.59
CA THR A 342 5.46 -5.38 24.00
C THR A 342 4.09 -6.03 24.13
N ARG A 343 3.14 -5.64 23.27
CA ARG A 343 1.79 -6.21 23.26
C ARG A 343 1.80 -7.71 22.97
N THR A 344 2.65 -8.15 22.05
CA THR A 344 2.69 -9.55 21.61
C THR A 344 3.48 -10.46 22.57
N GLU A 345 4.12 -9.91 23.62
CA GLU A 345 4.98 -10.72 24.51
C GLU A 345 4.21 -11.81 25.25
N ALA A 346 3.03 -11.51 25.79
CA ALA A 346 2.22 -12.50 26.49
C ALA A 346 1.76 -13.63 25.54
N LEU A 347 1.44 -13.28 24.29
CA LEU A 347 1.08 -14.23 23.24
C LEU A 347 2.29 -15.09 22.82
N ALA A 348 3.46 -14.47 22.70
CA ALA A 348 4.71 -15.15 22.37
C ALA A 348 5.08 -16.18 23.43
N GLU A 349 4.97 -15.82 24.71
CA GLU A 349 5.26 -16.75 25.80
C GLU A 349 4.31 -17.96 25.77
N ARG A 350 3.02 -17.71 25.55
CA ARG A 350 2.03 -18.79 25.37
C ARG A 350 2.38 -19.73 24.21
N VAL A 351 2.77 -19.17 23.07
CA VAL A 351 3.19 -19.96 21.90
C VAL A 351 4.43 -20.79 22.21
N ARG A 352 5.44 -20.23 22.90
CA ARG A 352 6.64 -20.99 23.31
C ARG A 352 6.30 -22.16 24.22
N GLN A 353 5.43 -21.95 25.21
CA GLN A 353 5.00 -22.99 26.14
C GLN A 353 4.26 -24.15 25.45
N SER A 354 3.55 -23.86 24.35
CA SER A 354 2.90 -24.88 23.52
C SER A 354 3.84 -25.62 22.55
N GLY A 355 5.14 -25.26 22.53
CA GLY A 355 6.12 -25.81 21.59
C GLY A 355 6.08 -25.18 20.19
N GLY A 356 5.38 -24.06 20.03
CA GLY A 356 5.32 -23.26 18.80
C GLY A 356 6.57 -22.41 18.57
N LEU A 357 6.58 -21.69 17.45
CA LEU A 357 7.65 -20.79 17.03
C LEU A 357 7.22 -19.33 17.23
N VAL A 358 8.12 -18.51 17.76
CA VAL A 358 7.96 -17.05 17.75
C VAL A 358 9.03 -16.49 16.83
N HIS A 359 8.62 -15.77 15.80
CA HIS A 359 9.51 -15.08 14.89
C HIS A 359 9.71 -13.64 15.32
N ASP A 360 10.97 -13.28 15.54
CA ASP A 360 11.42 -11.92 15.82
C ASP A 360 12.51 -11.58 14.80
N GLY A 361 12.12 -10.95 13.70
CA GLY A 361 13.03 -10.75 12.58
C GLY A 361 12.43 -10.00 11.40
N SER A 362 13.01 -10.20 10.22
CA SER A 362 12.60 -9.50 9.01
C SER A 362 11.23 -9.95 8.51
N PHE A 363 10.60 -9.08 7.71
CA PHE A 363 9.37 -9.40 6.99
C PHE A 363 9.56 -10.63 6.07
N ARG A 364 10.69 -10.69 5.35
CA ARG A 364 11.04 -11.87 4.53
C ARG A 364 11.11 -13.13 5.37
N GLY A 365 11.78 -13.11 6.51
CA GLY A 365 11.92 -14.28 7.37
C GLY A 365 10.58 -14.84 7.83
N PHE A 366 9.62 -13.98 8.22
CA PHE A 366 8.27 -14.46 8.54
C PHE A 366 7.50 -14.85 7.28
N GLY A 367 7.69 -14.14 6.17
CA GLY A 367 7.04 -14.47 4.90
C GLY A 367 7.42 -15.85 4.36
N GLU A 368 8.65 -16.29 4.57
CA GLU A 368 9.12 -17.65 4.25
C GLU A 368 8.49 -18.71 5.19
N ILE A 369 8.18 -18.36 6.44
CA ILE A 369 7.38 -19.19 7.36
C ILE A 369 5.93 -19.26 6.87
N VAL A 370 5.31 -18.13 6.50
CA VAL A 370 3.96 -18.10 5.90
C VAL A 370 3.92 -19.01 4.68
N THR A 371 4.92 -18.92 3.78
CA THR A 371 5.04 -19.75 2.58
C THR A 371 5.15 -21.25 2.90
N ALA A 372 5.69 -21.61 4.06
CA ALA A 372 5.80 -22.99 4.53
C ALA A 372 4.59 -23.46 5.35
N ALA A 373 3.66 -22.58 5.71
CA ALA A 373 2.51 -22.92 6.55
C ALA A 373 1.38 -23.60 5.75
N ASP A 374 0.52 -24.34 6.46
CA ASP A 374 -0.69 -24.93 5.89
C ASP A 374 -1.90 -23.98 6.00
N LEU A 375 -1.80 -22.97 6.88
CA LEU A 375 -2.81 -21.94 7.11
C LEU A 375 -2.16 -20.63 7.56
N PHE A 376 -2.72 -19.51 7.14
CA PHE A 376 -2.44 -18.19 7.71
C PHE A 376 -3.66 -17.64 8.46
N VAL A 377 -3.46 -17.02 9.63
CA VAL A 377 -4.50 -16.31 10.37
C VAL A 377 -3.97 -14.96 10.83
N GLY A 378 -4.71 -13.87 10.59
CA GLY A 378 -4.26 -12.55 11.04
C GLY A 378 -5.20 -11.41 10.67
N TYR A 379 -4.78 -10.20 10.98
CA TYR A 379 -5.49 -8.99 10.55
C TYR A 379 -5.21 -8.65 9.08
N ASP A 380 -5.97 -7.69 8.55
CA ASP A 380 -5.71 -7.01 7.27
C ASP A 380 -4.30 -6.38 7.23
N SER A 381 -3.35 -7.18 6.71
CA SER A 381 -1.92 -6.91 6.69
C SER A 381 -1.28 -7.51 5.44
N ALA A 382 -0.03 -7.15 5.18
CA ALA A 382 0.73 -7.66 4.03
C ALA A 382 0.84 -9.20 4.01
N PHE A 383 0.81 -9.87 5.17
CA PHE A 383 0.92 -11.33 5.24
C PHE A 383 -0.34 -12.05 4.71
N GLY A 384 -1.52 -11.43 4.78
CA GLY A 384 -2.74 -11.98 4.16
C GLY A 384 -2.61 -12.03 2.63
N HIS A 385 -2.12 -10.94 2.03
CA HIS A 385 -1.81 -10.89 0.60
C HIS A 385 -0.69 -11.86 0.21
N LEU A 386 0.34 -11.99 1.06
CA LEU A 386 1.42 -12.96 0.85
C LEU A 386 0.90 -14.40 0.86
N ALA A 387 0.07 -14.77 1.84
CA ALA A 387 -0.52 -16.11 1.92
C ALA A 387 -1.31 -16.43 0.64
N ALA A 388 -2.15 -15.49 0.21
CA ALA A 388 -2.90 -15.62 -1.04
C ALA A 388 -1.98 -15.77 -2.26
N ALA A 389 -0.92 -14.97 -2.37
CA ALA A 389 0.08 -15.06 -3.45
C ALA A 389 0.79 -16.42 -3.47
N MET A 390 1.17 -16.94 -2.30
CA MET A 390 1.99 -18.15 -2.16
C MET A 390 1.18 -19.45 -2.14
N GLY A 391 -0.14 -19.39 -2.29
CA GLY A 391 -0.98 -20.61 -2.32
C GLY A 391 -1.42 -21.10 -0.95
N VAL A 392 -1.21 -20.31 0.10
CA VAL A 392 -1.52 -20.69 1.49
C VAL A 392 -2.94 -20.22 1.82
N PRO A 393 -3.84 -21.12 2.24
CA PRO A 393 -5.16 -20.72 2.72
C PRO A 393 -5.06 -19.71 3.85
N GLY A 394 -5.92 -18.69 3.86
CA GLY A 394 -5.86 -17.60 4.83
C GLY A 394 -7.21 -17.27 5.44
N VAL A 395 -7.23 -16.98 6.75
CA VAL A 395 -8.35 -16.33 7.44
C VAL A 395 -7.90 -14.93 7.85
N THR A 396 -8.46 -13.90 7.23
CA THR A 396 -8.10 -12.50 7.45
C THR A 396 -9.24 -11.78 8.17
N VAL A 397 -8.96 -11.23 9.35
CA VAL A 397 -9.90 -10.36 10.07
C VAL A 397 -9.70 -8.92 9.63
N PHE A 398 -10.73 -8.34 9.03
CA PHE A 398 -10.68 -7.02 8.42
C PHE A 398 -11.44 -6.01 9.28
N ALA A 399 -10.72 -5.27 10.13
CA ALA A 399 -11.25 -4.18 10.92
C ALA A 399 -10.79 -2.82 10.40
N GLY A 400 -11.54 -1.77 10.73
CA GLY A 400 -11.16 -0.39 10.41
C GLY A 400 -11.33 0.00 8.94
N ALA A 401 -12.12 -0.76 8.17
CA ALA A 401 -12.49 -0.39 6.80
C ALA A 401 -13.30 0.92 6.82
N VAL A 402 -12.89 1.90 6.01
CA VAL A 402 -13.60 3.19 5.90
C VAL A 402 -14.82 3.13 4.97
N SER A 403 -14.93 2.06 4.18
CA SER A 403 -16.05 1.77 3.29
C SER A 403 -16.11 0.25 3.02
N PRO A 404 -17.28 -0.31 2.64
CA PRO A 404 -17.37 -1.68 2.14
C PRO A 404 -16.45 -1.93 0.95
N ARG A 405 -16.24 -0.90 0.13
CA ARG A 405 -15.38 -0.93 -1.05
C ARG A 405 -13.91 -1.07 -0.71
N MET A 406 -13.44 -0.43 0.37
CA MET A 406 -12.08 -0.63 0.87
C MET A 406 -11.82 -2.10 1.20
N LEU A 407 -12.77 -2.78 1.85
CA LEU A 407 -12.67 -4.21 2.15
C LEU A 407 -12.62 -5.05 0.87
N GLN A 408 -13.49 -4.79 -0.10
CA GLN A 408 -13.48 -5.48 -1.39
C GLN A 408 -12.13 -5.33 -2.11
N ARG A 409 -11.63 -4.09 -2.19
CA ARG A 409 -10.38 -3.75 -2.87
C ARG A 409 -9.15 -4.38 -2.22
N TRP A 410 -9.11 -4.42 -0.89
CA TRP A 410 -8.01 -5.02 -0.13
C TRP A 410 -8.22 -6.48 0.25
N SER A 411 -9.28 -7.13 -0.22
CA SER A 411 -9.44 -8.57 0.00
C SER A 411 -8.28 -9.34 -0.64
N PRO A 412 -7.53 -10.17 0.13
CA PRO A 412 -6.45 -10.96 -0.43
C PRO A 412 -6.94 -11.89 -1.55
N PHE A 413 -6.18 -11.96 -2.63
CA PHE A 413 -6.51 -12.74 -3.80
C PHE A 413 -5.23 -13.33 -4.41
N GLY A 414 -5.29 -14.57 -4.88
CA GLY A 414 -4.14 -15.25 -5.46
C GLY A 414 -4.40 -16.75 -5.59
N ARG A 415 -3.33 -17.55 -5.54
CA ARG A 415 -3.40 -19.02 -5.60
C ARG A 415 -4.05 -19.63 -4.35
N GLY A 416 -3.86 -19.00 -3.19
CA GLY A 416 -4.41 -19.42 -1.91
C GLY A 416 -5.86 -18.97 -1.76
N ARG A 417 -6.70 -19.81 -1.14
CA ARG A 417 -8.07 -19.42 -0.78
C ARG A 417 -8.03 -18.43 0.40
N SER A 418 -8.75 -17.32 0.30
CA SER A 418 -8.80 -16.32 1.36
C SER A 418 -10.22 -16.14 1.87
N THR A 419 -10.40 -16.35 3.17
CA THR A 419 -11.63 -16.05 3.90
C THR A 419 -11.46 -14.73 4.63
N VAL A 420 -12.19 -13.70 4.20
CA VAL A 420 -12.14 -12.37 4.82
C VAL A 420 -13.34 -12.19 5.75
N LEU A 421 -13.06 -11.86 7.01
CA LEU A 421 -14.06 -11.68 8.06
C LEU A 421 -14.15 -10.19 8.41
N PRO A 422 -15.18 -9.46 7.96
CA PRO A 422 -15.35 -8.04 8.29
C PRO A 422 -15.62 -7.86 9.79
N VAL A 423 -15.03 -6.85 10.41
CA VAL A 423 -15.40 -6.38 11.74
C VAL A 423 -16.23 -5.12 11.59
N THR A 424 -17.47 -5.16 12.07
CA THR A 424 -18.40 -4.02 12.02
C THR A 424 -18.41 -3.26 13.33
N GLU A 425 -18.82 -1.99 13.29
CA GLU A 425 -19.00 -1.19 14.50
C GLU A 425 -19.99 -1.87 15.45
N GLY A 426 -19.61 -2.01 16.72
CA GLY A 426 -20.40 -2.69 17.73
C GLY A 426 -20.15 -4.19 17.89
N ASP A 427 -19.33 -4.82 17.02
CA ASP A 427 -18.93 -6.21 17.21
C ASP A 427 -18.15 -6.38 18.53
N SER A 428 -18.56 -7.35 19.35
CA SER A 428 -17.76 -7.77 20.50
C SER A 428 -16.59 -8.65 20.05
N PRO A 429 -15.44 -8.63 20.77
CA PRO A 429 -14.32 -9.54 20.51
C PRO A 429 -14.74 -11.01 20.38
N ASP A 430 -15.69 -11.47 21.21
CA ASP A 430 -16.20 -12.84 21.20
C ASP A 430 -17.01 -13.16 19.93
N ALA A 431 -17.80 -12.21 19.43
CA ALA A 431 -18.54 -12.38 18.18
C ALA A 431 -17.59 -12.49 16.96
N VAL A 432 -16.50 -11.74 16.96
CA VAL A 432 -15.45 -11.87 15.93
C VAL A 432 -14.74 -13.22 16.05
N LEU A 433 -14.38 -13.62 17.27
CA LEU A 433 -13.72 -14.90 17.56
C LEU A 433 -14.57 -16.10 17.12
N GLU A 434 -15.88 -16.03 17.34
CA GLU A 434 -16.84 -17.03 16.91
C GLU A 434 -16.89 -17.19 15.38
N ARG A 435 -16.75 -16.09 14.64
CA ARG A 435 -16.65 -16.13 13.17
C ARG A 435 -15.32 -16.76 12.72
N VAL A 436 -14.21 -16.46 13.41
CA VAL A 436 -12.93 -17.16 13.17
C VAL A 436 -13.09 -18.65 13.43
N ARG A 437 -13.70 -19.04 14.55
CA ARG A 437 -13.93 -20.46 14.91
C ARG A 437 -14.67 -21.22 13.80
N LYS A 438 -15.65 -20.61 13.16
CA LYS A 438 -16.42 -21.20 12.04
C LYS A 438 -15.63 -21.27 10.73
N ALA A 439 -14.69 -20.34 10.53
CA ALA A 439 -13.88 -20.25 9.32
C ALA A 439 -12.63 -21.15 9.34
N LEU A 440 -12.17 -21.53 10.53
CA LEU A 440 -11.04 -22.46 10.68
C LEU A 440 -11.42 -23.87 10.20
N PRO A 441 -10.54 -24.55 9.47
CA PRO A 441 -10.76 -25.92 8.98
C PRO A 441 -10.75 -26.98 10.10
#